data_AF-A0A644XMF7-F1
#
_entry.id   AF-A0A644XMF7-F1
#
_cell.length_a   1.000
_cell.length_b   1.000
_cell.length_c   1.000
_cell.angle_alpha   90.00
_cell.angle_beta   90.00
_cell.angle_gamma   90.00
#
_symmetry.space_group_name_H-M   'P 1'
#
loop_
_entity.id
_entity.type
_entity.pdbx_description
1 polymer ?
#
loop_
_entity_poly.entity_id
_entity_poly.type
_entity_poly.pdbx_seq_one_letter_code
_entity_poly.pdbx_strand_id
1 'polypeptide(L)'
;MSDGVTQETLDIFARRVLAKAELLQEQEVFQENYNGVTPLGTKSPLRLYIINHGASETEVPNTNYGSPVRCLKLCKRILDEAPGNTIICTQKSKVIIDFELVLIVEYEDNSFDVMTLPMNLSSRLHYDSTITKAFVDATVIDAAGTPVIQHQNVVQPYEMLVIKTTGVNAYTNFEYTVSIPLTSFSAVLRKCELNDPTLQSYIVLRNLSYDVDVLDQFQVFTNAGNTTSIWTTMVDFSLYEDIIDKLGIDQDIEIVGTPEYVCEDTVCGCC
;
A
#
# COMPACT_ATOMS: atom_id res chain seq x y z
N MET A 1 -10.79 56.82 -31.73
CA MET A 1 -10.18 55.83 -30.83
C MET A 1 -11.31 54.88 -30.49
N SER A 2 -11.23 53.63 -30.91
CA SER A 2 -12.31 52.65 -30.73
C SER A 2 -12.24 52.12 -29.30
N ASP A 3 -13.03 52.75 -28.42
CA ASP A 3 -13.11 52.43 -26.98
C ASP A 3 -13.90 51.14 -26.69
N GLY A 4 -13.69 50.09 -27.49
CA GLY A 4 -14.49 48.88 -27.45
C GLY A 4 -13.65 47.61 -27.41
N VAL A 5 -12.67 47.53 -26.50
CA VAL A 5 -12.04 46.23 -26.23
C VAL A 5 -12.94 45.48 -25.25
N THR A 6 -13.54 44.39 -25.72
CA THR A 6 -14.36 43.50 -24.91
C THR A 6 -13.50 42.91 -23.79
N GLN A 7 -13.96 43.05 -22.55
CA GLN A 7 -13.38 42.33 -21.43
C GLN A 7 -13.65 40.84 -21.64
N GLU A 8 -12.64 40.02 -21.40
CA GLU A 8 -12.75 38.57 -21.35
C GLU A 8 -12.68 38.12 -19.89
N THR A 9 -13.49 37.11 -19.58
CA THR A 9 -13.49 36.45 -18.28
C THR A 9 -12.63 35.20 -18.36
N LEU A 10 -11.60 35.12 -17.52
CA LEU A 10 -10.83 33.91 -17.27
C LEU A 10 -11.30 33.28 -15.96
N ASP A 11 -11.88 32.10 -16.06
CA ASP A 11 -12.29 31.30 -14.90
C ASP A 11 -11.20 30.31 -14.53
N ILE A 12 -10.67 30.43 -13.31
CA ILE A 12 -9.71 29.49 -12.74
C ILE A 12 -10.41 28.65 -11.67
N PHE A 13 -10.50 27.36 -11.93
CA PHE A 13 -10.94 26.37 -10.95
C PHE A 13 -9.72 25.89 -10.17
N ALA A 14 -9.62 26.26 -8.89
CA ALA A 14 -8.49 25.92 -8.05
C ALA A 14 -8.94 25.34 -6.70
N ARG A 15 -8.17 24.39 -6.17
CA ARG A 15 -8.43 23.83 -4.85
C ARG A 15 -7.65 24.57 -3.79
N ARG A 16 -8.35 25.23 -2.87
CA ARG A 16 -7.71 25.84 -1.70
C ARG A 16 -7.50 24.78 -0.63
N VAL A 17 -6.24 24.46 -0.35
CA VAL A 17 -5.88 23.62 0.80
C VAL A 17 -6.17 24.39 2.09
N LEU A 18 -7.06 23.82 2.91
CA LEU A 18 -7.44 24.37 4.20
C LEU A 18 -6.55 23.86 5.33
N ALA A 19 -6.17 22.59 5.25
CA ALA A 19 -5.44 21.88 6.28
C ALA A 19 -4.65 20.72 5.70
N LYS A 20 -3.54 20.34 6.36
CA LYS A 20 -2.76 19.15 6.02
C LYS A 20 -2.44 18.31 7.25
N ALA A 21 -2.44 16.99 7.12
CA ALA A 21 -1.87 16.07 8.09
C ALA A 21 -0.70 15.34 7.42
N GLU A 22 0.37 15.14 8.18
CA GLU A 22 1.58 14.47 7.71
C GLU A 22 1.87 13.32 8.66
N LEU A 23 1.76 12.10 8.15
CA LEU A 23 2.24 10.90 8.80
C LEU A 23 3.57 10.54 8.14
N LEU A 24 4.67 10.55 8.89
CA LEU A 24 6.01 10.43 8.34
C LEU A 24 6.59 9.05 8.64
N GLN A 25 7.22 8.43 7.64
CA GLN A 25 7.85 7.11 7.75
C GLN A 25 6.90 6.04 8.30
N GLU A 26 5.65 6.04 7.83
CA GLU A 26 4.68 5.07 8.31
C GLU A 26 4.94 3.70 7.70
N GLN A 27 5.01 2.70 8.58
CA GLN A 27 5.15 1.31 8.16
C GLN A 27 3.79 0.80 7.61
N GLU A 28 3.72 0.62 6.30
CA GLU A 28 2.51 0.14 5.59
C GLU A 28 2.47 -1.39 5.50
N VAL A 29 3.63 -2.04 5.41
CA VAL A 29 3.76 -3.50 5.34
C VAL A 29 4.39 -4.00 6.62
N PHE A 30 3.59 -4.73 7.40
CA PHE A 30 3.96 -5.25 8.70
C PHE A 30 3.11 -6.49 9.04
N GLN A 31 3.49 -7.19 10.08
CA GLN A 31 2.61 -8.10 10.80
C GLN A 31 2.48 -7.64 12.26
N GLU A 32 1.38 -7.99 12.91
CA GLU A 32 1.19 -7.69 14.32
C GLU A 32 1.97 -8.68 15.19
N ASN A 33 2.55 -8.21 16.29
CA ASN A 33 3.13 -9.11 17.29
C ASN A 33 2.02 -9.83 18.05
N TYR A 34 2.21 -11.13 18.28
CA TYR A 34 1.28 -11.96 19.05
C TYR A 34 1.98 -12.58 20.26
N ASN A 35 1.24 -12.71 21.35
CA ASN A 35 1.56 -13.64 22.42
C ASN A 35 0.65 -14.87 22.29
N GLY A 36 1.14 -15.90 21.60
CA GLY A 36 0.32 -17.04 21.19
C GLY A 36 -0.72 -16.62 20.15
N VAL A 37 -2.00 -16.61 20.53
CA VAL A 37 -3.12 -16.18 19.65
C VAL A 37 -3.62 -14.77 19.96
N THR A 38 -3.03 -14.09 20.94
CA THR A 38 -3.49 -12.77 21.38
C THR A 38 -2.68 -11.65 20.70
N PRO A 39 -3.33 -10.77 19.91
CA PRO A 39 -2.66 -9.64 19.27
C PRO A 39 -2.24 -8.58 20.29
N LEU A 40 -1.00 -8.10 20.18
CA LEU A 40 -0.39 -7.15 21.13
C LEU A 40 -0.52 -5.68 20.73
N GLY A 41 -1.05 -5.36 19.54
CA GLY A 41 -1.17 -3.98 19.06
C GLY A 41 0.17 -3.30 18.78
N THR A 42 1.20 -4.08 18.41
CA THR A 42 2.51 -3.54 18.01
C THR A 42 2.93 -4.14 16.68
N LYS A 43 3.54 -3.32 15.82
CA LYS A 43 4.04 -3.75 14.50
C LYS A 43 5.35 -4.52 14.62
N SER A 44 5.53 -5.44 13.68
CA SER A 44 6.76 -6.16 13.38
C SER A 44 6.94 -6.19 11.86
N PRO A 45 8.17 -6.28 11.33
CA PRO A 45 8.38 -6.62 9.93
C PRO A 45 7.57 -7.84 9.51
N LEU A 46 7.02 -7.82 8.29
CA LEU A 46 6.34 -8.97 7.71
C LEU A 46 7.37 -10.07 7.48
N ARG A 47 7.19 -11.21 8.14
CA ARG A 47 8.07 -12.36 7.99
C ARG A 47 7.64 -13.21 6.81
N LEU A 48 8.53 -13.33 5.84
CA LEU A 48 8.38 -14.15 4.65
C LEU A 48 9.27 -15.38 4.76
N TYR A 49 8.72 -16.55 4.43
CA TYR A 49 9.48 -17.78 4.25
C TYR A 49 9.58 -18.06 2.75
N ILE A 50 10.57 -17.47 2.09
CA ILE A 50 10.74 -17.56 0.64
C ILE A 50 11.30 -18.94 0.28
N ILE A 51 10.66 -19.66 -0.64
CA ILE A 51 11.10 -20.98 -1.08
C ILE A 51 12.48 -20.87 -1.74
N ASN A 52 13.42 -21.71 -1.28
CA ASN A 52 14.76 -21.74 -1.83
C ASN A 52 14.73 -22.18 -3.30
N HIS A 53 15.60 -21.62 -4.14
CA HIS A 53 15.64 -21.97 -5.56
C HIS A 53 15.99 -23.46 -5.74
N GLY A 54 15.16 -24.19 -6.50
CA GLY A 54 15.30 -25.63 -6.70
C GLY A 54 14.86 -26.52 -5.53
N ALA A 55 14.43 -25.95 -4.40
CA ALA A 55 13.79 -26.71 -3.34
C ALA A 55 12.41 -27.20 -3.80
N SER A 56 12.05 -28.41 -3.37
CA SER A 56 10.77 -29.03 -3.70
C SER A 56 10.13 -29.63 -2.46
N GLU A 57 8.80 -29.66 -2.44
CA GLU A 57 8.06 -30.40 -1.42
C GLU A 57 8.37 -31.89 -1.52
N THR A 58 8.87 -32.47 -0.43
CA THR A 58 9.14 -33.91 -0.33
C THR A 58 8.87 -34.42 1.08
N GLU A 59 8.83 -35.76 1.23
CA GLU A 59 8.67 -36.40 2.53
C GLU A 59 9.83 -36.09 3.48
N VAL A 60 9.52 -35.98 4.77
CA VAL A 60 10.48 -35.71 5.83
C VAL A 60 11.29 -37.00 6.14
N PRO A 61 12.63 -36.95 6.24
CA PRO A 61 13.48 -35.77 6.16
C PRO A 61 13.71 -35.29 4.72
N ASN A 62 13.39 -34.03 4.45
CA ASN A 62 13.63 -33.40 3.15
C ASN A 62 15.10 -33.01 3.03
N THR A 63 15.83 -33.68 2.13
CA THR A 63 17.23 -33.39 1.81
C THR A 63 17.42 -32.49 0.58
N ASN A 64 16.34 -32.01 -0.03
CA ASN A 64 16.38 -31.04 -1.12
C ASN A 64 16.36 -29.62 -0.55
N TYR A 65 17.52 -29.14 -0.13
CA TYR A 65 17.71 -27.83 0.48
C TYR A 65 17.46 -26.65 -0.49
N GLY A 66 17.69 -26.86 -1.79
CA GLY A 66 17.77 -25.76 -2.76
C GLY A 66 18.89 -24.76 -2.45
N SER A 67 18.91 -23.66 -3.20
CA SER A 67 19.81 -22.51 -3.00
C SER A 67 19.06 -21.43 -2.20
N PRO A 68 19.57 -20.99 -1.04
CA PRO A 68 18.87 -20.02 -0.20
C PRO A 68 18.89 -18.61 -0.80
N VAL A 69 18.04 -17.74 -0.25
CA VAL A 69 17.96 -16.34 -0.64
C VAL A 69 19.21 -15.62 -0.15
N ARG A 70 19.87 -14.92 -1.06
CA ARG A 70 21.02 -14.06 -0.77
C ARG A 70 20.60 -12.61 -0.56
N CYS A 71 19.65 -12.12 -1.35
CA CYS A 71 19.20 -10.74 -1.29
C CYS A 71 17.76 -10.63 -1.80
N LEU A 72 17.00 -9.69 -1.25
CA LEU A 72 15.66 -9.33 -1.70
C LEU A 72 15.62 -7.82 -1.93
N LYS A 73 15.05 -7.40 -3.07
CA LYS A 73 14.92 -5.98 -3.42
C LYS A 73 13.51 -5.66 -3.88
N LEU A 74 12.98 -4.53 -3.43
CA LEU A 74 11.74 -3.97 -3.98
C LEU A 74 12.04 -3.40 -5.38
N CYS A 75 11.40 -3.98 -6.40
CA CYS A 75 11.49 -3.47 -7.76
C CYS A 75 10.48 -2.34 -7.99
N LYS A 76 9.23 -2.56 -7.60
CA LYS A 76 8.14 -1.61 -7.79
C LYS A 76 7.00 -1.89 -6.82
N ARG A 77 6.36 -0.82 -6.35
CA ARG A 77 5.01 -0.87 -5.78
C ARG A 77 3.99 -0.51 -6.86
N ILE A 78 2.97 -1.34 -7.02
CA ILE A 78 1.84 -1.11 -7.94
C ILE A 78 0.68 -0.63 -7.08
N LEU A 79 0.06 0.49 -7.44
CA LEU A 79 -1.18 0.96 -6.82
C LEU A 79 -2.33 0.54 -7.75
N ASP A 80 -3.34 -0.14 -7.22
CA ASP A 80 -4.50 -0.58 -8.02
C ASP A 80 -5.35 0.61 -8.45
N GLU A 81 -5.59 1.50 -7.51
CA GLU A 81 -6.30 2.76 -7.71
C GLU A 81 -5.56 3.90 -7.00
N ALA A 82 -5.96 5.15 -7.27
CA ALA A 82 -5.48 6.28 -6.48
C ALA A 82 -5.91 6.09 -5.01
N PRO A 83 -5.05 6.44 -4.03
CA PRO A 83 -5.39 6.27 -2.62
C PRO A 83 -6.76 6.86 -2.28
N GLY A 84 -7.63 6.02 -1.74
CA GLY A 84 -8.98 6.39 -1.36
C GLY A 84 -8.96 7.26 -0.11
N ASN A 85 -9.89 8.22 -0.05
CA ASN A 85 -10.15 8.96 1.18
C ASN A 85 -11.64 9.08 1.44
N THR A 86 -12.04 8.93 2.69
CA THR A 86 -13.38 9.28 3.16
C THR A 86 -13.33 10.09 4.44
N ILE A 87 -13.96 11.27 4.43
CA ILE A 87 -14.15 12.10 5.62
C ILE A 87 -15.37 11.58 6.38
N ILE A 88 -15.16 11.11 7.61
CA ILE A 88 -16.22 10.52 8.44
C ILE A 88 -16.70 11.55 9.46
N CYS A 89 -17.96 11.97 9.30
CA CYS A 89 -18.74 12.79 10.25
C CYS A 89 -17.99 14.01 10.81
N THR A 90 -17.11 14.65 10.03
CA THR A 90 -16.31 15.82 10.46
C THR A 90 -15.40 15.56 11.67
N GLN A 91 -15.02 14.30 11.90
CA GLN A 91 -14.18 13.91 13.03
C GLN A 91 -12.83 13.33 12.61
N LYS A 92 -12.82 12.53 11.55
CA LYS A 92 -11.63 11.84 11.08
C LYS A 92 -11.65 11.71 9.57
N SER A 93 -10.45 11.71 9.00
CA SER A 93 -10.18 11.35 7.61
C SER A 93 -9.71 9.90 7.59
N LYS A 94 -10.35 9.05 6.79
CA LYS A 94 -9.95 7.65 6.59
C LYS A 94 -9.23 7.54 5.26
N VAL A 95 -7.95 7.19 5.30
CA VAL A 95 -7.11 6.94 4.13
C VAL A 95 -7.05 5.44 3.89
N ILE A 96 -7.22 5.02 2.63
CA ILE A 96 -7.12 3.62 2.19
C ILE A 96 -6.11 3.58 1.03
N ILE A 97 -5.12 2.71 1.14
CA ILE A 97 -4.09 2.50 0.13
C ILE A 97 -4.10 1.03 -0.24
N ASP A 98 -4.46 0.76 -1.49
CA ASP A 98 -4.51 -0.56 -2.09
C ASP A 98 -3.30 -0.75 -3.01
N PHE A 99 -2.46 -1.75 -2.72
CA PHE A 99 -1.21 -1.93 -3.43
C PHE A 99 -0.71 -3.38 -3.51
N GLU A 100 0.12 -3.62 -4.51
CA GLU A 100 0.91 -4.84 -4.70
C GLU A 100 2.40 -4.50 -4.71
N LEU A 101 3.24 -5.49 -4.38
CA LEU A 101 4.69 -5.34 -4.36
C LEU A 101 5.33 -6.33 -5.31
N VAL A 102 6.14 -5.81 -6.23
CA VAL A 102 6.99 -6.63 -7.09
C VAL A 102 8.39 -6.63 -6.50
N LEU A 103 8.83 -7.81 -6.06
CA LEU A 103 10.11 -8.06 -5.44
C LEU A 103 11.00 -8.88 -6.38
N ILE A 104 12.30 -8.60 -6.37
CA ILE A 104 13.32 -9.40 -7.03
C ILE A 104 14.10 -10.15 -5.96
N VAL A 105 14.13 -11.47 -6.07
CA VAL A 105 14.87 -12.38 -5.20
C VAL A 105 16.15 -12.80 -5.91
N GLU A 106 17.29 -12.61 -5.27
CA GLU A 106 18.59 -13.15 -5.68
C GLU A 106 18.93 -14.33 -4.77
N TYR A 107 19.29 -15.46 -5.35
CA TYR A 107 19.70 -16.66 -4.61
C TYR A 107 21.23 -16.83 -4.62
N GLU A 108 21.76 -17.67 -3.72
CA GLU A 108 23.21 -17.91 -3.61
C GLU A 108 23.84 -18.56 -4.86
N ASP A 109 23.05 -19.25 -5.69
CA ASP A 109 23.52 -19.82 -6.96
C ASP A 109 23.56 -18.80 -8.12
N ASN A 110 23.31 -17.52 -7.83
CA ASN A 110 23.22 -16.42 -8.79
C ASN A 110 22.01 -16.50 -9.73
N SER A 111 21.01 -17.32 -9.40
CA SER A 111 19.69 -17.24 -10.04
C SER A 111 18.90 -16.07 -9.49
N PHE A 112 17.93 -15.60 -10.28
CA PHE A 112 16.98 -14.56 -9.89
C PHE A 112 15.56 -15.04 -10.14
N ASP A 113 14.65 -14.64 -9.26
CA ASP A 113 13.22 -14.81 -9.46
C ASP A 113 12.46 -13.53 -9.13
N VAL A 114 11.29 -13.38 -9.73
CA VAL A 114 10.37 -12.26 -9.51
C VAL A 114 9.18 -12.76 -8.71
N MET A 115 8.86 -12.08 -7.62
CA MET A 115 7.75 -12.41 -6.74
C MET A 115 6.83 -11.21 -6.61
N THR A 116 5.52 -11.43 -6.78
CA THR A 116 4.49 -10.42 -6.60
C THR A 116 3.71 -10.73 -5.32
N LEU A 117 3.75 -9.81 -4.36
CA LEU A 117 3.00 -9.91 -3.10
C LEU A 117 1.73 -9.06 -3.16
N PRO A 118 0.60 -9.56 -2.61
CA PRO A 118 0.43 -10.80 -1.85
C PRO A 118 0.16 -12.06 -2.70
N MET A 119 0.07 -11.94 -4.03
CA MET A 119 -0.35 -13.03 -4.93
C MET A 119 0.44 -14.34 -4.76
N ASN A 120 1.75 -14.26 -4.53
CA ASN A 120 2.61 -15.43 -4.36
C ASN A 120 2.75 -15.91 -2.90
N LEU A 121 1.97 -15.33 -1.98
CA LEU A 121 1.91 -15.80 -0.60
C LEU A 121 0.98 -16.99 -0.47
N SER A 122 1.25 -17.84 0.51
CA SER A 122 0.32 -18.90 0.91
C SER A 122 0.45 -19.20 2.39
N SER A 123 -0.62 -19.72 2.99
CA SER A 123 -0.52 -20.41 4.28
C SER A 123 0.27 -21.70 4.08
N ARG A 124 1.01 -22.13 5.10
CA ARG A 124 1.81 -23.37 5.03
C ARG A 124 0.97 -24.60 4.62
N LEU A 125 -0.32 -24.65 5.01
CA LEU A 125 -1.20 -25.79 4.73
C LEU A 125 -1.86 -25.76 3.34
N HIS A 126 -1.66 -24.68 2.60
CA HIS A 126 -2.25 -24.44 1.29
C HIS A 126 -1.15 -24.18 0.26
N TYR A 127 -0.06 -24.94 0.32
CA TYR A 127 0.99 -24.86 -0.69
C TYR A 127 0.46 -25.23 -2.09
N ASP A 128 0.74 -24.38 -3.08
CA ASP A 128 0.49 -24.63 -4.50
C ASP A 128 1.79 -24.36 -5.27
N SER A 129 2.38 -25.40 -5.86
CA SER A 129 3.65 -25.29 -6.59
C SER A 129 3.62 -24.36 -7.80
N THR A 130 2.44 -23.97 -8.28
CA THR A 130 2.29 -23.10 -9.45
C THR A 130 2.23 -21.61 -9.07
N ILE A 131 1.85 -21.29 -7.83
CA ILE A 131 1.58 -19.92 -7.38
C ILE A 131 2.47 -19.53 -6.20
N THR A 132 2.67 -20.44 -5.24
CA THR A 132 3.35 -20.16 -3.98
C THR A 132 4.84 -19.97 -4.21
N LYS A 133 5.37 -18.81 -3.80
CA LYS A 133 6.81 -18.54 -3.74
C LYS A 133 7.30 -18.22 -2.34
N ALA A 134 6.39 -17.80 -1.46
CA ALA A 134 6.69 -17.58 -0.05
C ALA A 134 5.52 -17.98 0.84
N PHE A 135 5.83 -18.44 2.05
CA PHE A 135 4.84 -18.60 3.12
C PHE A 135 4.89 -17.40 4.07
N VAL A 136 3.83 -17.24 4.84
CA VAL A 136 3.75 -16.31 5.98
C VAL A 136 3.31 -17.04 7.23
N ASP A 137 3.49 -16.40 8.37
CA ASP A 137 3.00 -16.92 9.65
C ASP A 137 1.47 -17.05 9.66
N ALA A 138 0.97 -17.98 10.49
CA ALA A 138 -0.46 -18.24 10.66
C ALA A 138 -1.24 -17.03 11.23
N THR A 139 -0.51 -16.04 11.75
CA THR A 139 -1.04 -14.76 12.22
C THR A 139 -1.33 -13.78 11.10
N VAL A 140 -0.82 -14.02 9.88
CA VAL A 140 -1.05 -13.21 8.67
C VAL A 140 -2.06 -13.89 7.75
N ILE A 141 -1.88 -15.18 7.48
CA ILE A 141 -2.85 -16.03 6.76
C ILE A 141 -3.07 -17.28 7.59
N ASP A 142 -4.30 -17.51 8.03
CA ASP A 142 -4.61 -18.60 8.95
C ASP A 142 -4.47 -20.00 8.31
N ALA A 143 -4.70 -21.03 9.12
CA ALA A 143 -4.64 -22.43 8.69
C ALA A 143 -5.71 -22.81 7.64
N ALA A 144 -6.75 -21.99 7.45
CA ALA A 144 -7.78 -22.16 6.43
C ALA A 144 -7.50 -21.33 5.16
N GLY A 145 -6.37 -20.63 5.09
CA GLY A 145 -6.02 -19.77 3.96
C GLY A 145 -6.75 -18.42 3.98
N THR A 146 -7.27 -17.99 5.12
CA THR A 146 -7.96 -16.71 5.28
C THR A 146 -7.00 -15.66 5.82
N PRO A 147 -6.88 -14.49 5.17
CA PRO A 147 -6.12 -13.37 5.70
C PRO A 147 -6.64 -12.90 7.06
N VAL A 148 -5.73 -12.65 7.98
CA VAL A 148 -6.01 -12.10 9.31
C VAL A 148 -5.73 -10.60 9.28
N ILE A 149 -6.65 -9.79 9.80
CA ILE A 149 -6.47 -8.34 9.91
C ILE A 149 -5.37 -8.07 10.95
N GLN A 150 -4.38 -7.26 10.59
CA GLN A 150 -3.28 -6.86 11.46
C GLN A 150 -3.59 -5.55 12.18
N HIS A 151 -3.11 -5.43 13.42
CA HIS A 151 -3.13 -4.22 14.26
C HIS A 151 -4.53 -3.77 14.72
N GLN A 152 -5.39 -4.74 15.04
CA GLN A 152 -6.80 -4.50 15.37
C GLN A 152 -7.02 -3.75 16.70
N ASN A 153 -6.05 -3.82 17.61
CA ASN A 153 -6.21 -3.41 19.02
C ASN A 153 -5.69 -2.00 19.35
N VAL A 154 -5.38 -1.18 18.34
CA VAL A 154 -4.81 0.17 18.56
C VAL A 154 -5.87 1.25 18.56
N VAL A 155 -5.73 2.19 19.52
CA VAL A 155 -6.75 3.20 19.82
C VAL A 155 -6.56 4.46 18.99
N GLN A 156 -5.34 4.95 18.73
CA GLN A 156 -5.06 6.04 17.77
C GLN A 156 -3.56 6.10 17.35
N PRO A 157 -3.25 6.40 16.07
CA PRO A 157 -4.19 6.40 14.94
C PRO A 157 -4.73 4.99 14.70
N TYR A 158 -6.00 4.87 14.29
CA TYR A 158 -6.54 3.56 13.94
C TYR A 158 -5.96 3.15 12.60
N GLU A 159 -4.97 2.28 12.65
CA GLU A 159 -4.30 1.75 11.47
C GLU A 159 -4.47 0.24 11.40
N MET A 160 -4.64 -0.28 10.18
CA MET A 160 -4.79 -1.71 9.94
C MET A 160 -4.19 -2.08 8.58
N LEU A 161 -3.71 -3.32 8.49
CA LEU A 161 -3.28 -3.94 7.24
C LEU A 161 -4.04 -5.25 7.07
N VAL A 162 -4.57 -5.50 5.88
CA VAL A 162 -5.20 -6.77 5.54
C VAL A 162 -4.89 -7.14 4.10
N ILE A 163 -4.75 -8.43 3.83
CA ILE A 163 -4.64 -8.95 2.45
C ILE A 163 -6.07 -9.15 1.94
N LYS A 164 -6.41 -8.53 0.80
CA LYS A 164 -7.65 -8.81 0.10
C LYS A 164 -7.56 -10.15 -0.61
N THR A 165 -8.69 -10.86 -0.63
CA THR A 165 -8.76 -12.20 -1.20
C THR A 165 -10.09 -12.44 -1.90
N THR A 166 -10.05 -13.24 -2.96
CA THR A 166 -11.23 -13.82 -3.60
C THR A 166 -11.40 -15.32 -3.27
N GLY A 167 -10.43 -15.89 -2.55
CA GLY A 167 -10.36 -17.30 -2.17
C GLY A 167 -8.96 -17.70 -1.71
N VAL A 168 -8.81 -18.94 -1.25
CA VAL A 168 -7.51 -19.48 -0.83
C VAL A 168 -6.53 -19.43 -2.00
N ASN A 169 -5.33 -18.89 -1.76
CA ASN A 169 -4.28 -18.64 -2.76
C ASN A 169 -4.70 -17.73 -3.94
N ALA A 170 -5.80 -16.99 -3.78
CA ALA A 170 -6.25 -15.95 -4.71
C ALA A 170 -6.25 -14.58 -4.01
N TYR A 171 -5.06 -14.22 -3.49
CA TYR A 171 -4.80 -12.93 -2.83
C TYR A 171 -4.52 -11.87 -3.89
N THR A 172 -5.23 -10.74 -3.83
CA THR A 172 -5.14 -9.70 -4.87
C THR A 172 -4.10 -8.65 -4.47
N ASN A 173 -4.35 -7.92 -3.40
CA ASN A 173 -3.59 -6.74 -3.00
C ASN A 173 -3.58 -6.58 -1.46
N PHE A 174 -2.65 -5.78 -0.98
CA PHE A 174 -2.65 -5.30 0.41
C PHE A 174 -3.55 -4.07 0.50
N GLU A 175 -4.45 -4.06 1.49
CA GLU A 175 -5.22 -2.87 1.88
C GLU A 175 -4.63 -2.34 3.19
N TYR A 176 -3.92 -1.23 3.11
CA TYR A 176 -3.51 -0.46 4.28
C TYR A 176 -4.54 0.65 4.53
N THR A 177 -5.00 0.78 5.76
CA THR A 177 -5.95 1.82 6.16
C THR A 177 -5.43 2.55 7.38
N VAL A 178 -5.53 3.88 7.37
CA VAL A 178 -5.26 4.72 8.54
C VAL A 178 -6.37 5.75 8.73
N SER A 179 -6.82 5.91 9.98
CA SER A 179 -7.76 6.96 10.37
C SER A 179 -7.04 8.09 11.08
N ILE A 180 -7.00 9.25 10.43
CA ILE A 180 -6.36 10.47 10.92
C ILE A 180 -7.43 11.34 11.59
N PRO A 181 -7.35 11.59 12.91
CA PRO A 181 -8.21 12.55 13.57
C PRO A 181 -8.05 13.95 12.96
N LEU A 182 -9.14 14.72 12.80
CA LEU A 182 -9.02 16.09 12.31
C LEU A 182 -8.17 17.00 13.21
N THR A 183 -8.02 16.64 14.49
CA THR A 183 -7.12 17.32 15.43
C THR A 183 -5.65 17.18 15.06
N SER A 184 -5.28 16.19 14.25
CA SER A 184 -3.91 15.96 13.77
C SER A 184 -3.55 16.82 12.56
N PHE A 185 -4.49 17.59 12.04
CA PHE A 185 -4.25 18.48 10.91
C PHE A 185 -3.65 19.82 11.38
N SER A 186 -2.84 20.43 10.51
CA SER A 186 -2.07 21.64 10.76
C SER A 186 -2.91 22.88 11.09
N ALA A 187 -4.20 22.86 10.78
CA ALA A 187 -5.11 23.98 11.00
C ALA A 187 -6.46 23.48 11.50
N VAL A 188 -7.03 24.22 12.46
CA VAL A 188 -8.38 23.95 12.96
C VAL A 188 -9.38 24.42 11.91
N LEU A 189 -10.11 23.46 11.33
CA LEU A 189 -11.14 23.73 10.34
C LEU A 189 -12.40 24.28 11.01
N ARG A 190 -12.99 25.32 10.39
CA ARG A 190 -14.24 25.91 10.85
C ARG A 190 -15.41 25.02 10.46
N LYS A 191 -16.50 25.08 11.23
CA LYS A 191 -17.72 24.29 10.96
C LYS A 191 -18.31 24.55 9.57
N CYS A 192 -18.20 25.78 9.05
CA CYS A 192 -18.64 26.09 7.70
C CYS A 192 -17.79 25.40 6.62
N GLU A 193 -16.47 25.32 6.82
CA GLU A 193 -15.54 24.64 5.91
C GLU A 193 -15.74 23.12 5.92
N LEU A 194 -16.05 22.55 7.09
CA LEU A 194 -16.34 21.12 7.24
C LEU A 194 -17.67 20.67 6.64
N ASN A 195 -18.62 21.60 6.50
CA ASN A 195 -19.93 21.36 5.89
C ASN A 195 -19.98 21.77 4.42
N ASP A 196 -18.85 22.21 3.85
CA ASP A 196 -18.78 22.60 2.45
C ASP A 196 -18.95 21.35 1.57
N PRO A 197 -19.90 21.34 0.61
CA PRO A 197 -20.14 20.19 -0.25
C PRO A 197 -18.97 19.88 -1.20
N THR A 198 -18.05 20.82 -1.41
CA THR A 198 -16.86 20.66 -2.23
C THR A 198 -15.64 20.21 -1.43
N LEU A 199 -15.78 20.01 -0.12
CA LEU A 199 -14.68 19.54 0.72
C LEU A 199 -14.22 18.16 0.24
N GLN A 200 -12.97 18.11 -0.21
CA GLN A 200 -12.32 16.89 -0.66
C GLN A 200 -10.97 16.72 0.04
N SER A 201 -10.59 15.48 0.22
CA SER A 201 -9.24 15.11 0.63
C SER A 201 -8.39 14.73 -0.58
N TYR A 202 -7.11 15.01 -0.49
CA TYR A 202 -6.12 14.65 -1.49
C TYR A 202 -4.90 14.05 -0.80
N ILE A 203 -4.61 12.79 -1.12
CA ILE A 203 -3.48 12.04 -0.56
C ILE A 203 -2.26 12.19 -1.45
N VAL A 204 -1.13 12.49 -0.82
CA VAL A 204 0.17 12.54 -1.45
C VAL A 204 1.09 11.57 -0.72
N LEU A 205 1.59 10.60 -1.47
CA LEU A 205 2.53 9.59 -1.01
C LEU A 205 3.96 10.01 -1.40
N ARG A 206 4.91 9.97 -0.46
CA ARG A 206 6.31 10.41 -0.69
C ARG A 206 7.31 9.58 0.10
N ASN A 207 8.56 9.62 -0.34
CA ASN A 207 9.70 9.02 0.37
C ASN A 207 9.51 7.53 0.65
N LEU A 208 9.02 6.79 -0.35
CA LEU A 208 8.94 5.33 -0.29
C LEU A 208 10.33 4.75 -0.01
N SER A 209 10.43 4.03 1.09
CA SER A 209 11.63 3.31 1.49
C SER A 209 11.25 1.94 2.01
N TYR A 210 12.21 1.02 2.01
CA TYR A 210 11.96 -0.35 2.47
C TYR A 210 13.20 -0.86 3.21
N ASP A 211 12.95 -1.78 4.14
CA ASP A 211 13.97 -2.46 4.91
C ASP A 211 13.82 -3.97 4.73
N VAL A 212 14.95 -4.65 4.65
CA VAL A 212 15.04 -6.09 4.37
C VAL A 212 16.13 -6.67 5.25
N ASP A 213 15.77 -7.67 6.03
CA ASP A 213 16.72 -8.49 6.77
C ASP A 213 16.58 -9.95 6.34
N VAL A 214 17.65 -10.51 5.77
CA VAL A 214 17.71 -11.91 5.36
C VAL A 214 18.32 -12.70 6.51
N LEU A 215 17.52 -13.61 7.07
CA LEU A 215 17.86 -14.38 8.26
C LEU A 215 18.37 -15.77 7.84
N ASP A 216 18.05 -16.79 8.64
CA ASP A 216 18.44 -18.17 8.40
C ASP A 216 17.45 -18.95 7.52
N GLN A 217 17.91 -20.11 7.08
CA GLN A 217 17.07 -21.10 6.43
C GLN A 217 16.12 -21.77 7.44
N PHE A 218 14.90 -22.02 7.00
CA PHE A 218 13.85 -22.67 7.78
C PHE A 218 13.10 -23.70 6.95
N GLN A 219 12.79 -24.84 7.55
CA GLN A 219 12.01 -25.90 6.93
C GLN A 219 10.53 -25.72 7.26
N VAL A 220 9.71 -25.42 6.25
CA VAL A 220 8.27 -25.25 6.42
C VAL A 220 7.56 -26.57 6.14
N PHE A 221 6.75 -27.05 7.09
CA PHE A 221 5.88 -28.20 6.90
C PHE A 221 4.60 -27.81 6.15
N THR A 222 4.37 -28.45 5.02
CA THR A 222 3.31 -28.09 4.06
C THR A 222 2.00 -28.82 4.31
N ASN A 223 1.97 -29.76 5.26
CA ASN A 223 0.77 -30.48 5.63
C ASN A 223 0.56 -30.55 7.16
N ALA A 224 -0.67 -30.82 7.58
CA ALA A 224 -1.04 -30.88 9.00
C ALA A 224 -0.34 -32.03 9.75
N GLY A 225 0.00 -33.10 9.05
CA GLY A 225 0.72 -34.25 9.60
C GLY A 225 2.23 -34.04 9.71
N ASN A 226 2.77 -32.91 9.25
CA ASN A 226 4.20 -32.63 9.17
C ASN A 226 5.01 -33.76 8.51
N THR A 227 4.42 -34.42 7.50
CA THR A 227 5.06 -35.50 6.75
C THR A 227 5.73 -35.00 5.48
N THR A 228 5.29 -33.86 4.95
CA THR A 228 5.91 -33.17 3.83
C THR A 228 6.42 -31.80 4.25
N SER A 229 7.49 -31.37 3.61
CA SER A 229 8.14 -30.09 3.92
C SER A 229 8.87 -29.51 2.72
N ILE A 230 9.17 -28.22 2.78
CA ILE A 230 9.96 -27.50 1.80
C ILE A 230 10.95 -26.58 2.50
N TRP A 231 12.15 -26.43 1.92
CA TRP A 231 13.18 -25.54 2.44
C TRP A 231 12.96 -24.10 1.97
N THR A 232 13.07 -23.18 2.93
CA THR A 232 12.84 -21.75 2.73
C THR A 232 13.93 -20.94 3.40
N THR A 233 14.04 -19.66 3.04
CA THR A 233 14.83 -18.66 3.75
C THR A 233 13.90 -17.66 4.42
N MET A 234 14.12 -17.39 5.71
CA MET A 234 13.38 -16.37 6.44
C MET A 234 13.86 -14.98 6.04
N VAL A 235 12.93 -14.11 5.67
CA VAL A 235 13.21 -12.72 5.33
C VAL A 235 12.20 -11.81 6.01
N ASP A 236 12.68 -10.84 6.78
CA ASP A 236 11.87 -9.80 7.37
C ASP A 236 11.81 -8.61 6.41
N PHE A 237 10.58 -8.21 6.03
CA PHE A 237 10.34 -7.14 5.08
C PHE A 237 9.48 -6.04 5.71
N SER A 238 9.91 -4.78 5.57
CA SER A 238 9.13 -3.61 5.96
C SER A 238 9.11 -2.58 4.84
N LEU A 239 7.96 -1.94 4.65
CA LEU A 239 7.78 -0.84 3.71
C LEU A 239 7.36 0.40 4.50
N TYR A 240 8.04 1.53 4.25
CA TYR A 240 7.78 2.80 4.90
C TYR A 240 7.48 3.89 3.88
N GLU A 241 6.52 4.74 4.18
CA GLU A 241 6.20 5.89 3.33
C GLU A 241 5.67 7.08 4.14
N ASP A 242 5.87 8.29 3.63
CA ASP A 242 5.22 9.48 4.15
C ASP A 242 3.83 9.62 3.50
N ILE A 243 2.79 9.64 4.34
CA ILE A 243 1.40 9.83 3.93
C ILE A 243 0.98 11.25 4.29
N ILE A 244 0.77 12.08 3.27
CA ILE A 244 0.33 13.46 3.43
C ILE A 244 -1.12 13.58 2.98
N ASP A 245 -2.02 13.86 3.92
CA ASP A 245 -3.43 14.11 3.64
C ASP A 245 -3.73 15.60 3.63
N LYS A 246 -4.25 16.11 2.52
CA LYS A 246 -4.61 17.52 2.33
C LYS A 246 -6.12 17.66 2.20
N LEU A 247 -6.72 18.40 3.12
CA LEU A 247 -8.13 18.79 3.02
C LEU A 247 -8.22 20.12 2.30
N GLY A 248 -9.08 20.20 1.29
CA GLY A 248 -9.32 21.42 0.53
C GLY A 248 -10.74 21.51 0.01
N ILE A 249 -11.15 22.74 -0.29
CA ILE A 249 -12.41 23.06 -0.94
C ILE A 249 -12.13 23.63 -2.32
N ASP A 250 -13.04 23.41 -3.25
CA ASP A 250 -12.94 24.00 -4.57
C ASP A 250 -13.27 25.50 -4.47
N GLN A 251 -12.50 26.31 -5.18
CA GLN A 251 -12.69 27.74 -5.26
C GLN A 251 -12.63 28.17 -6.71
N ASP A 252 -13.60 28.98 -7.09
CA ASP A 252 -13.65 29.61 -8.39
C ASP A 252 -13.05 31.01 -8.26
N ILE A 253 -12.03 31.28 -9.07
CA ILE A 253 -11.39 32.59 -9.15
C ILE A 253 -11.71 33.14 -10.54
N GLU A 254 -12.61 34.12 -10.57
CA GLU A 254 -12.95 34.86 -11.78
C GLU A 254 -11.99 36.04 -11.94
N ILE A 255 -11.24 36.06 -13.03
CA ILE A 255 -10.37 37.17 -13.41
C ILE A 255 -10.95 37.84 -14.65
N VAL A 256 -11.41 39.07 -14.49
CA VAL A 256 -11.89 39.89 -15.60
C VAL A 256 -10.75 40.77 -16.09
N GLY A 257 -10.38 40.62 -17.35
CA GLY A 257 -9.25 41.32 -17.94
C GLY A 257 -9.46 41.70 -19.39
N THR A 258 -8.55 42.51 -19.90
CA THR A 258 -8.46 42.82 -21.33
C THR A 258 -7.31 41.99 -21.89
N PRO A 259 -7.56 41.00 -22.75
CA PRO A 259 -6.49 40.20 -23.35
C PRO A 259 -5.60 41.09 -24.22
N GLU A 260 -4.28 40.91 -24.13
CA GLU A 260 -3.32 41.65 -24.97
C GLU A 260 -3.35 41.17 -26.43
N TYR A 261 -3.74 39.91 -26.65
CA TYR A 261 -3.85 39.29 -27.96
C TYR A 261 -5.21 38.61 -28.10
N VAL A 262 -6.04 39.13 -29.01
CA VAL A 262 -7.27 38.48 -29.45
C VAL A 262 -6.95 37.74 -30.75
N CYS A 263 -7.18 36.44 -30.81
CA CYS A 263 -7.10 35.71 -32.08
C CYS A 263 -8.23 36.19 -32.99
N GLU A 264 -7.89 37.01 -34.00
CA GLU A 264 -8.83 37.32 -35.07
C GLU A 264 -8.85 36.14 -36.05
N ASP A 265 -9.99 35.45 -36.14
CA ASP A 265 -10.30 34.53 -37.25
C ASP A 265 -10.48 35.34 -38.55
N THR A 266 -9.42 35.98 -39.02
CA THR A 266 -9.38 36.56 -40.36
C THR A 266 -9.12 35.45 -41.35
N VAL A 267 -10.24 34.90 -41.85
CA VAL A 267 -10.41 34.24 -43.16
C VAL A 267 -9.22 33.40 -43.61
N CYS A 268 -9.39 32.07 -43.60
CA CYS A 268 -8.60 31.13 -44.41
C CYS A 268 -8.45 31.64 -45.85
N GLY A 269 -7.40 32.41 -46.11
CA GLY A 269 -6.91 32.75 -47.44
C GLY A 269 -6.06 31.61 -47.96
N CYS A 270 -6.69 30.48 -48.24
CA CYS A 270 -6.11 29.46 -49.13
C CYS A 270 -6.89 29.54 -50.45
N CYS A 271 -6.40 30.41 -51.34
CA CYS A 271 -6.51 30.21 -52.78
C CYS A 271 -5.16 29.70 -53.27
#